data_AF-A0A2H1W3G7-F1
#
_entry.id   AF-A0A2H1W3G7-F1
#
_cell.length_a   1.000
_cell.length_b   1.000
_cell.length_c   1.000
_cell.angle_alpha   90.00
_cell.angle_beta   90.00
_cell.angle_gamma   90.00
#
_symmetry.space_group_name_H-M   'P 1'
#
loop_
_entity.id
_entity.type
_entity.pdbx_description
1 polymer ?
#
loop_
_entity_poly.entity_id
_entity_poly.type
_entity_poly.pdbx_seq_one_letter_code
_entity_poly.pdbx_strand_id
1 'polypeptide(L)'
;MIRQYNKNVWQVSLQNYIDKNMQKMLLPFHFMQIILCCPMYRVKDNFLVPNGVKTNIIVGFTSIILIMFILYRVYLIYFVHKLGQYFMFAFTTWSESVLYTIGFFINYFCNALQTNRNISFIIKLQSVNRILYKKKQFNRFIIRNWITIISIFGLYTYLVYRGWFINKIDLYYLFYGLVCFCFEINVICSIQFIKLLTMKVDLWNNRAQRQQDMECESNAGECKILVEAFANIVECYGLYKATFQYTILYHTAGFFCRFVMKLIETSQQIKLNFSVNAVAVEYKVSTIYLDTWLLKSVILTFMLSSNFEKFYVAMKNVQNSCTYIAKSNCTDEQKRFYKNVLRLYKVGFSEMSVCGMFHMNFALLWKLQSLFSEYTIVILLLLIPKLDLYGTSSVN
;
A
#
# COMPACT_ATOMS: atom_id res chain seq x y z
N MET A 1 40.36 8.50 -17.20
CA MET A 1 38.87 8.39 -17.10
C MET A 1 38.37 6.96 -16.84
N ILE A 2 38.75 5.93 -17.61
CA ILE A 2 38.20 4.56 -17.45
C ILE A 2 38.54 3.90 -16.09
N ARG A 3 39.74 4.13 -15.54
CA ARG A 3 40.11 3.63 -14.19
C ARG A 3 39.37 4.31 -13.04
N GLN A 4 38.96 5.57 -13.21
CA GLN A 4 38.23 6.34 -12.20
C GLN A 4 36.73 6.03 -12.23
N TYR A 5 36.19 5.75 -13.42
CA TYR A 5 34.85 5.19 -13.59
C TYR A 5 34.73 3.82 -12.91
N ASN A 6 35.70 2.93 -13.10
CA ASN A 6 35.69 1.62 -12.44
C ASN A 6 35.78 1.72 -10.91
N LYS A 7 36.55 2.64 -10.34
CA LYS A 7 36.66 2.78 -8.87
C LYS A 7 35.33 3.18 -8.21
N ASN A 8 34.54 4.03 -8.88
CA ASN A 8 33.21 4.41 -8.41
C ASN A 8 32.19 3.27 -8.55
N VAL A 9 32.30 2.42 -9.58
CA VAL A 9 31.43 1.25 -9.77
C VAL A 9 31.62 0.21 -8.66
N TRP A 10 32.87 -0.04 -8.22
CA TRP A 10 33.14 -1.00 -7.13
C TRP A 10 32.74 -0.50 -5.74
N GLN A 11 32.86 0.81 -5.45
CA GLN A 11 32.36 1.36 -4.19
C GLN A 11 30.83 1.34 -4.10
N VAL A 12 30.13 1.51 -5.22
CA VAL A 12 28.68 1.33 -5.30
C VAL A 12 28.28 -0.15 -5.15
N SER A 13 29.12 -1.10 -5.59
CA SER A 13 28.77 -2.53 -5.54
C SER A 13 28.77 -3.13 -4.13
N LEU A 14 29.71 -2.73 -3.25
CA LEU A 14 29.76 -3.21 -1.86
C LEU A 14 28.63 -2.64 -0.99
N GLN A 15 28.09 -1.47 -1.33
CA GLN A 15 26.99 -0.85 -0.58
C GLN A 15 25.65 -1.56 -0.78
N ASN A 16 25.50 -2.34 -1.85
CA ASN A 16 24.25 -3.01 -2.21
C ASN A 16 24.12 -4.44 -1.66
N TYR A 17 25.09 -4.88 -0.85
CA TYR A 17 25.05 -6.20 -0.22
C TYR A 17 23.90 -6.29 0.80
N ILE A 18 23.07 -7.33 0.69
CA ILE A 18 21.91 -7.56 1.53
C ILE A 18 22.15 -8.68 2.55
N ASP A 19 21.79 -8.45 3.81
CA ASP A 19 21.89 -9.47 4.85
C ASP A 19 20.87 -10.58 4.60
N LYS A 20 21.27 -11.84 4.82
CA LYS A 20 20.39 -13.01 4.64
C LYS A 20 19.04 -12.89 5.37
N ASN A 21 19.03 -12.28 6.56
CA ASN A 21 17.80 -12.06 7.30
C ASN A 21 16.90 -11.02 6.62
N MET A 22 17.48 -9.95 6.08
CA MET A 22 16.73 -8.94 5.33
C MET A 22 16.20 -9.54 4.02
N GLN A 23 17.00 -10.34 3.31
CA GLN A 23 16.55 -11.07 2.14
C GLN A 23 15.35 -11.98 2.44
N LYS A 24 15.36 -12.73 3.55
CA LYS A 24 14.22 -13.56 4.00
C LYS A 24 12.97 -12.74 4.30
N MET A 25 13.12 -11.51 4.81
CA MET A 25 12.02 -10.58 5.06
C MET A 25 11.40 -10.07 3.75
N LEU A 26 12.22 -9.85 2.71
CA LEU A 26 11.80 -9.33 1.41
C LEU A 26 11.29 -10.41 0.44
N LEU A 27 11.73 -11.65 0.63
CA LEU A 27 11.43 -12.78 -0.24
C LEU A 27 9.95 -12.94 -0.59
N PRO A 28 8.98 -12.90 0.35
CA PRO A 28 7.60 -13.13 -0.03
C PRO A 28 7.01 -12.00 -0.88
N PHE A 29 7.47 -10.75 -0.69
CA PHE A 29 7.07 -9.63 -1.55
C PHE A 29 7.70 -9.74 -2.93
N HIS A 30 9.00 -10.07 -2.99
CA HIS A 30 9.72 -10.24 -4.24
C HIS A 30 9.12 -11.37 -5.08
N PHE A 31 8.80 -12.50 -4.44
CA PHE A 31 8.13 -13.64 -5.07
C PHE A 31 6.80 -13.24 -5.69
N MET A 32 5.97 -12.53 -4.93
CA MET A 32 4.68 -12.03 -5.40
C MET A 32 4.80 -11.03 -6.56
N GLN A 33 5.78 -10.13 -6.50
CA GLN A 33 6.04 -9.18 -7.59
C GLN A 33 6.56 -9.88 -8.86
N ILE A 34 7.34 -10.96 -8.73
CA ILE A 34 7.77 -11.76 -9.88
C ILE A 34 6.57 -12.44 -10.53
N ILE A 35 5.70 -13.09 -9.75
CA ILE A 35 4.49 -13.75 -10.27
C ILE A 35 3.63 -12.76 -11.07
N LEU A 36 3.52 -11.52 -10.60
CA LEU A 36 2.73 -10.48 -11.23
C LEU A 36 3.50 -9.65 -12.26
N CYS A 37 4.72 -10.06 -12.62
CA CYS A 37 5.55 -9.38 -13.61
C CYS A 37 5.81 -7.89 -13.31
N CYS A 38 5.91 -7.51 -12.04
CA CYS A 38 6.13 -6.12 -11.60
C CYS A 38 7.26 -5.96 -10.56
N PRO A 39 8.46 -6.55 -10.77
CA PRO A 39 9.55 -6.50 -9.80
C PRO A 39 10.04 -5.07 -9.53
N MET A 40 10.15 -4.68 -8.27
CA MET A 40 10.71 -3.37 -7.89
C MET A 40 12.23 -3.27 -8.09
N TYR A 41 12.93 -4.40 -7.97
CA TYR A 41 14.38 -4.57 -8.12
C TYR A 41 14.69 -6.06 -8.29
N ARG A 42 15.95 -6.40 -8.59
CA ARG A 42 16.43 -7.79 -8.68
C ARG A 42 17.40 -8.09 -7.55
N VAL A 43 17.33 -9.31 -7.02
CA VAL A 43 18.33 -9.83 -6.06
C VAL A 43 19.21 -10.83 -6.80
N LYS A 44 20.51 -10.54 -6.92
CA LYS A 44 21.49 -11.43 -7.55
C LYS A 44 22.68 -11.59 -6.61
N ASP A 45 23.00 -12.83 -6.23
CA ASP A 45 24.16 -13.15 -5.38
C ASP A 45 24.23 -12.37 -4.04
N ASN A 46 23.07 -12.13 -3.41
CA ASN A 46 22.90 -11.27 -2.24
C ASN A 46 23.16 -9.77 -2.48
N PHE A 47 23.17 -9.32 -3.73
CA PHE A 47 23.22 -7.89 -4.06
C PHE A 47 21.88 -7.44 -4.64
N LEU A 48 21.47 -6.24 -4.23
CA LEU A 48 20.37 -5.53 -4.85
C LEU A 48 20.86 -4.87 -6.14
N VAL A 49 20.28 -5.26 -7.26
CA VAL A 49 20.65 -4.77 -8.59
C VAL A 49 19.43 -4.10 -9.22
N PRO A 50 19.59 -2.93 -9.86
CA PRO A 50 18.49 -2.31 -10.55
C PRO A 50 17.95 -3.18 -11.69
N ASN A 51 16.68 -2.94 -12.03
CA ASN A 51 16.05 -3.57 -13.17
C ASN A 51 16.82 -3.16 -14.43
N GLY A 52 17.16 -4.15 -15.26
CA GLY A 52 17.84 -3.89 -16.52
C GLY A 52 16.85 -3.37 -17.55
N VAL A 53 17.36 -2.76 -18.63
CA VAL A 53 16.54 -2.29 -19.76
C VAL A 53 15.63 -3.41 -20.29
N LYS A 54 16.14 -4.64 -20.42
CA LYS A 54 15.34 -5.81 -20.83
C LYS A 54 14.16 -6.08 -19.89
N THR A 55 14.39 -6.05 -18.57
CA THR A 55 13.33 -6.24 -17.58
C THR A 55 12.29 -5.12 -17.67
N ASN A 56 12.72 -3.87 -17.82
CA ASN A 56 11.82 -2.73 -17.95
C ASN A 56 10.97 -2.80 -19.24
N ILE A 57 11.54 -3.26 -20.36
CA ILE A 57 10.80 -3.50 -21.61
C ILE A 57 9.76 -4.60 -21.39
N ILE A 58 10.13 -5.70 -20.75
CA ILE A 58 9.19 -6.80 -20.45
C ILE A 58 8.02 -6.29 -19.59
N VAL A 59 8.30 -5.58 -18.48
CA VAL A 59 7.26 -5.04 -17.59
C VAL A 59 6.36 -4.05 -18.35
N GLY A 60 6.93 -3.21 -19.22
CA GLY A 60 6.17 -2.28 -20.05
C GLY A 60 5.26 -3.00 -21.05
N PHE A 61 5.79 -4.00 -21.75
CA PHE A 61 5.03 -4.82 -22.69
C PHE A 61 3.91 -5.60 -21.99
N THR A 62 4.18 -6.20 -20.83
CA THR A 62 3.16 -6.85 -20.00
C THR A 62 2.08 -5.86 -19.59
N SER A 63 2.44 -4.64 -19.17
CA SER A 63 1.47 -3.61 -18.80
C SER A 63 0.57 -3.23 -19.99
N ILE A 64 1.13 -3.11 -21.20
CA ILE A 64 0.35 -2.83 -22.42
C ILE A 64 -0.61 -3.97 -22.73
N ILE A 65 -0.18 -5.24 -22.65
CA ILE A 65 -1.06 -6.39 -22.85
C ILE A 65 -2.21 -6.38 -21.84
N LEU A 66 -1.93 -6.10 -20.57
CA LEU A 66 -2.96 -6.04 -19.53
C LEU A 66 -3.96 -4.89 -19.78
N ILE A 67 -3.49 -3.74 -20.25
CA ILE A 67 -4.38 -2.62 -20.64
C ILE A 67 -5.26 -3.05 -21.84
N MET A 68 -4.68 -3.67 -22.87
CA MET A 68 -5.44 -4.15 -24.03
C MET A 68 -6.50 -5.17 -23.62
N PHE A 69 -6.19 -6.07 -22.69
CA PHE A 69 -7.14 -7.04 -22.14
C PHE A 69 -8.33 -6.35 -21.44
N ILE A 70 -8.07 -5.29 -20.69
CA ILE A 70 -9.12 -4.49 -20.02
C ILE A 70 -9.97 -3.74 -21.04
N LEU A 71 -9.35 -3.13 -22.06
CA LEU A 71 -10.10 -2.46 -23.14
C LEU A 71 -10.95 -3.44 -23.93
N TYR A 72 -10.47 -4.67 -24.14
CA TYR A 72 -11.24 -5.73 -24.77
C TYR A 72 -12.48 -6.12 -23.96
N ARG A 73 -12.42 -6.11 -22.62
CA ARG A 73 -13.62 -6.28 -21.77
C ARG A 73 -14.64 -5.19 -22.00
N VAL A 74 -14.21 -3.94 -22.07
CA VAL A 74 -15.11 -2.81 -22.35
C VAL A 74 -15.77 -3.01 -23.71
N TYR A 75 -14.99 -3.40 -24.72
CA TYR A 75 -15.49 -3.72 -26.06
C TYR A 75 -16.54 -4.83 -26.03
N LEU A 76 -16.26 -5.96 -25.38
CA LEU A 76 -17.20 -7.08 -25.28
C LEU A 76 -18.52 -6.66 -24.62
N ILE A 77 -18.45 -5.94 -23.49
CA ILE A 77 -19.64 -5.51 -22.77
C ILE A 77 -20.44 -4.50 -23.59
N TYR A 78 -19.77 -3.60 -24.33
CA TYR A 78 -20.42 -2.59 -25.14
C TYR A 78 -21.11 -3.17 -26.38
N PHE A 79 -20.43 -4.03 -27.15
CA PHE A 79 -20.93 -4.49 -28.44
C PHE A 79 -21.80 -5.76 -28.36
N VAL A 80 -21.53 -6.67 -27.42
CA VAL A 80 -22.25 -7.96 -27.35
C VAL A 80 -23.60 -7.83 -26.62
N HIS A 81 -23.69 -6.99 -25.58
CA HIS A 81 -24.85 -6.98 -24.67
C HIS A 81 -25.93 -5.90 -24.95
N LYS A 82 -26.08 -5.42 -26.20
CA LYS A 82 -27.10 -4.42 -26.64
C LYS A 82 -27.29 -3.24 -25.66
N LEU A 83 -26.62 -2.11 -25.95
CA LEU A 83 -26.51 -0.89 -25.11
C LEU A 83 -27.73 -0.44 -24.31
N GLY A 84 -28.94 -0.58 -24.86
CA GLY A 84 -30.15 0.08 -24.34
C GLY A 84 -30.51 -0.27 -22.91
N GLN A 85 -30.21 -1.48 -22.44
CA GLN A 85 -30.55 -1.93 -21.08
C GLN A 85 -29.39 -1.81 -20.07
N TYR A 86 -28.16 -1.54 -20.53
CA TYR A 86 -26.95 -1.66 -19.70
C TYR A 86 -26.03 -0.44 -19.70
N PHE A 87 -26.53 0.75 -20.10
CA PHE A 87 -25.71 1.98 -20.17
C PHE A 87 -24.85 2.24 -18.93
N MET A 88 -25.42 2.05 -17.75
CA MET A 88 -24.73 2.34 -16.49
C MET A 88 -23.70 1.28 -16.11
N PHE A 89 -23.96 0.02 -16.43
CA PHE A 89 -22.97 -1.04 -16.29
C PHE A 89 -21.78 -0.82 -17.25
N ALA A 90 -22.05 -0.35 -18.47
CA ALA A 90 -21.01 0.06 -19.42
C ALA A 90 -20.21 1.25 -18.89
N PHE A 91 -20.87 2.27 -18.32
CA PHE A 91 -20.21 3.41 -17.69
C PHE A 91 -19.31 3.00 -16.52
N THR A 92 -19.77 2.06 -15.67
CA THR A 92 -18.96 1.52 -14.58
C THR A 92 -17.76 0.75 -15.07
N THR A 93 -17.94 -0.14 -16.05
CA THR A 93 -16.84 -0.88 -16.64
C THR A 93 -15.82 0.05 -17.29
N TRP A 94 -16.27 1.08 -18.01
CA TRP A 94 -15.39 2.07 -18.63
C TRP A 94 -14.59 2.85 -17.57
N SER A 95 -15.27 3.33 -16.52
CA SER A 95 -14.62 4.06 -15.42
C SER A 95 -13.59 3.21 -14.68
N GLU A 96 -13.91 1.94 -14.41
CA GLU A 96 -12.95 0.97 -13.87
C GLU A 96 -11.74 0.81 -14.79
N SER A 97 -11.97 0.71 -16.10
CA SER A 97 -10.91 0.51 -17.09
C SER A 97 -9.94 1.70 -17.14
N VAL A 98 -10.46 2.91 -17.05
CA VAL A 98 -9.65 4.14 -16.90
C VAL A 98 -8.83 4.08 -15.62
N LEU A 99 -9.45 3.75 -14.48
CA LEU A 99 -8.75 3.63 -13.20
C LEU A 99 -7.64 2.57 -13.24
N TYR A 100 -7.89 1.40 -13.82
CA TYR A 100 -6.85 0.36 -13.93
C TYR A 100 -5.72 0.76 -14.86
N THR A 101 -6.02 1.44 -15.97
CA THR A 101 -5.01 1.97 -16.88
C THR A 101 -4.08 2.95 -16.15
N ILE A 102 -4.64 3.89 -15.39
CA ILE A 102 -3.87 4.80 -14.52
C ILE A 102 -3.03 4.00 -13.51
N GLY A 103 -3.62 2.96 -12.92
CA GLY A 103 -2.92 2.06 -12.01
C GLY A 103 -1.68 1.42 -12.65
N PHE A 104 -1.79 0.89 -13.87
CA PHE A 104 -0.65 0.28 -14.57
C PHE A 104 0.47 1.28 -14.84
N PHE A 105 0.12 2.50 -15.25
CA PHE A 105 1.11 3.56 -15.42
C PHE A 105 1.83 3.88 -14.10
N ILE A 106 1.10 3.99 -13.00
CA ILE A 106 1.69 4.22 -11.67
C ILE A 106 2.58 3.04 -11.25
N ASN A 107 2.12 1.80 -11.41
CA ASN A 107 2.90 0.61 -11.09
C ASN A 107 4.19 0.52 -11.94
N TYR A 108 4.10 0.79 -13.24
CA TYR A 108 5.25 0.84 -14.12
C TYR A 108 6.24 1.92 -13.68
N PHE A 109 5.76 3.13 -13.40
CA PHE A 109 6.58 4.24 -12.93
C PHE A 109 7.28 3.91 -11.60
N CYS A 110 6.54 3.45 -10.59
CA CYS A 110 7.07 3.13 -9.27
C CYS A 110 8.03 1.93 -9.27
N ASN A 111 7.75 0.88 -10.06
CA ASN A 111 8.52 -0.37 -10.00
C ASN A 111 9.66 -0.41 -11.02
N ALA A 112 9.43 0.06 -12.26
CA ALA A 112 10.41 -0.02 -13.35
C ALA A 112 11.30 1.24 -13.45
N LEU A 113 10.72 2.44 -13.27
CA LEU A 113 11.47 3.69 -13.43
C LEU A 113 12.15 4.15 -12.14
N GLN A 114 11.55 3.89 -10.97
CA GLN A 114 12.12 4.28 -9.67
C GLN A 114 12.97 3.19 -8.99
N THR A 115 13.50 2.22 -9.72
CA THR A 115 14.23 1.10 -9.11
C THR A 115 15.41 1.53 -8.23
N ASN A 116 16.18 2.55 -8.64
CA ASN A 116 17.31 3.04 -7.83
C ASN A 116 16.85 3.55 -6.47
N ARG A 117 15.74 4.30 -6.42
CA ARG A 117 15.15 4.79 -5.17
C ARG A 117 14.66 3.63 -4.30
N ASN A 118 14.04 2.61 -4.89
CA ASN A 118 13.61 1.41 -4.17
C ASN A 118 14.80 0.67 -3.55
N ILE A 119 15.92 0.55 -4.26
CA ILE A 119 17.15 -0.04 -3.73
C ILE A 119 17.72 0.80 -2.58
N SER A 120 17.84 2.12 -2.75
CA SER A 120 18.28 3.02 -1.68
C SER A 120 17.41 2.91 -0.43
N PHE A 121 16.09 2.80 -0.59
CA PHE A 121 15.17 2.56 0.51
C PHE A 121 15.50 1.27 1.27
N ILE A 122 15.67 0.14 0.57
CA ILE A 122 15.98 -1.14 1.21
C ILE A 122 17.36 -1.13 1.89
N ILE A 123 18.37 -0.53 1.26
CA ILE A 123 19.72 -0.41 1.86
C ILE A 123 19.65 0.42 3.14
N LYS A 124 18.92 1.53 3.12
CA LYS A 124 18.75 2.38 4.31
C LYS A 124 18.00 1.66 5.42
N LEU A 125 16.94 0.94 5.07
CA LEU A 125 16.18 0.10 6.00
C LEU A 125 17.08 -0.99 6.61
N GLN A 126 17.98 -1.58 5.83
CA GLN A 126 18.97 -2.54 6.32
C GLN A 126 19.96 -1.90 7.29
N SER A 127 20.46 -0.69 7.00
CA SER A 127 21.34 0.04 7.92
C SER A 127 20.67 0.24 9.29
N VAL A 128 19.42 0.71 9.30
CA VAL A 128 18.61 0.82 10.52
C VAL A 128 18.49 -0.54 11.23
N ASN A 129 18.21 -1.60 10.46
CA ASN A 129 18.05 -2.93 11.03
C ASN A 129 19.33 -3.48 11.64
N ARG A 130 20.51 -3.25 11.05
CA ARG A 130 21.82 -3.69 11.58
C ARG A 130 22.11 -3.04 12.93
N ILE A 131 21.90 -1.73 13.04
CA ILE A 131 22.13 -1.00 14.30
C ILE A 131 21.12 -1.42 15.37
N LEU A 132 19.85 -1.53 15.01
CA LEU A 132 18.73 -1.84 15.92
C LEU A 132 18.30 -3.31 15.82
N TYR A 133 19.26 -4.22 15.66
CA TYR A 133 18.95 -5.64 15.46
C TYR A 133 18.51 -6.31 16.77
N LYS A 134 17.37 -7.01 16.71
CA LYS A 134 16.93 -7.97 17.74
C LYS A 134 16.42 -9.24 17.05
N LYS A 135 17.25 -10.29 17.02
CA LYS A 135 17.03 -11.56 16.29
C LYS A 135 15.63 -12.15 16.50
N LYS A 136 15.21 -12.34 17.77
CA LYS A 136 13.91 -12.97 18.11
C LYS A 136 12.71 -12.19 17.54
N GLN A 137 12.73 -10.86 17.66
CA GLN A 137 11.65 -10.01 17.21
C GLN A 137 11.60 -9.93 15.67
N PHE A 138 12.77 -9.81 15.03
CA PHE A 138 12.86 -9.76 13.58
C PHE A 138 12.43 -11.08 12.92
N ASN A 139 12.80 -12.24 13.49
CA ASN A 139 12.34 -13.54 12.99
C ASN A 139 10.81 -13.70 13.09
N ARG A 140 10.21 -13.28 14.21
CA ARG A 140 8.73 -13.26 14.36
C ARG A 140 8.08 -12.37 13.31
N PHE A 141 8.70 -11.23 12.98
CA PHE A 141 8.21 -10.34 11.95
C PHE A 141 8.24 -10.99 10.55
N ILE A 142 9.32 -11.70 10.20
CA ILE A 142 9.43 -12.45 8.94
C ILE A 142 8.30 -13.48 8.82
N ILE A 143 8.07 -14.29 9.86
CA ILE A 143 7.02 -15.31 9.87
C ILE A 143 5.63 -14.66 9.68
N ARG A 144 5.37 -13.57 10.41
CA ARG A 144 4.10 -12.82 10.27
C ARG A 144 3.90 -12.26 8.87
N ASN A 145 4.96 -11.83 8.18
CA ASN A 145 4.86 -11.35 6.80
C ASN A 145 4.45 -12.47 5.84
N TRP A 146 5.08 -13.64 5.95
CA TRP A 146 4.72 -14.81 5.15
C TRP A 146 3.26 -15.22 5.38
N ILE A 147 2.84 -15.33 6.64
CA ILE A 147 1.45 -15.64 6.99
C ILE A 147 0.50 -14.61 6.37
N THR A 148 0.81 -13.32 6.47
CA THR A 148 -0.05 -12.25 5.93
C THR A 148 -0.19 -12.34 4.40
N ILE A 149 0.92 -12.57 3.68
CA ILE A 149 0.91 -12.63 2.22
C ILE A 149 0.20 -13.89 1.74
N ILE A 150 0.50 -15.05 2.34
CA ILE A 150 -0.18 -16.31 2.03
C ILE A 150 -1.67 -16.22 2.34
N SER A 151 -2.05 -15.63 3.48
CA SER A 151 -3.46 -15.52 3.85
C SER A 151 -4.23 -14.61 2.89
N ILE A 152 -3.66 -13.46 2.51
CA ILE A 152 -4.31 -12.55 1.57
C ILE A 152 -4.42 -13.19 0.18
N PHE A 153 -3.33 -13.79 -0.33
CA PHE A 153 -3.35 -14.44 -1.64
C PHE A 153 -4.25 -15.68 -1.68
N GLY A 154 -4.26 -16.47 -0.60
CA GLY A 154 -5.13 -17.63 -0.45
C GLY A 154 -6.61 -17.23 -0.40
N LEU A 155 -6.95 -16.21 0.39
CA LEU A 155 -8.30 -15.64 0.43
C LEU A 155 -8.70 -15.11 -0.95
N TYR A 156 -7.80 -14.40 -1.63
CA TYR A 156 -8.04 -13.88 -2.97
C TYR A 156 -8.35 -15.00 -3.97
N THR A 157 -7.46 -16.00 -4.03
CA THR A 157 -7.60 -17.15 -4.94
C THR A 157 -8.88 -17.92 -4.63
N TYR A 158 -9.22 -18.11 -3.36
CA TYR A 158 -10.47 -18.74 -2.92
C TYR A 158 -11.70 -17.97 -3.41
N LEU A 159 -11.73 -16.64 -3.24
CA LEU A 159 -12.87 -15.82 -3.68
C LEU A 159 -13.06 -15.87 -5.19
N VAL A 160 -11.97 -15.81 -5.95
CA VAL A 160 -12.05 -15.87 -7.42
C VAL A 160 -12.45 -17.28 -7.88
N TYR A 161 -11.89 -18.34 -7.29
CA TYR A 161 -12.25 -19.72 -7.61
C TYR A 161 -13.71 -20.02 -7.26
N ARG A 162 -14.20 -19.53 -6.12
CA ARG A 162 -15.61 -19.66 -5.72
C ARG A 162 -16.51 -18.94 -6.72
N GLY A 163 -16.16 -17.73 -7.13
CA GLY A 163 -16.88 -16.99 -8.16
C GLY A 163 -16.93 -17.76 -9.48
N TRP A 164 -15.80 -18.32 -9.90
CA TRP A 164 -15.70 -19.16 -11.10
C TRP A 164 -16.62 -20.38 -11.05
N PHE A 165 -16.55 -21.17 -9.96
CA PHE A 165 -17.30 -22.40 -9.83
C PHE A 165 -18.81 -22.19 -9.68
N ILE A 166 -19.24 -21.22 -8.87
CA ILE A 166 -20.66 -20.98 -8.58
C ILE A 166 -21.36 -20.28 -9.75
N ASN A 167 -20.72 -19.26 -10.32
CA ASN A 167 -21.36 -18.40 -11.32
C ASN A 167 -21.05 -18.83 -12.76
N LYS A 168 -20.33 -19.94 -12.96
CA LYS A 168 -19.86 -20.42 -14.28
C LYS A 168 -19.18 -19.31 -15.09
N ILE A 169 -18.45 -18.44 -14.40
CA ILE A 169 -17.81 -17.28 -15.01
C ILE A 169 -16.69 -17.77 -15.95
N ASP A 170 -16.48 -17.10 -17.08
CA ASP A 170 -15.38 -17.44 -17.99
C ASP A 170 -14.00 -17.31 -17.32
N LEU A 171 -13.06 -18.16 -17.73
CA LEU A 171 -11.64 -18.11 -17.32
C LEU A 171 -11.03 -16.70 -17.45
N TYR A 172 -11.55 -15.89 -18.37
CA TYR A 172 -11.21 -14.49 -18.55
C TYR A 172 -11.24 -13.69 -17.22
N TYR A 173 -12.28 -13.85 -16.40
CA TYR A 173 -12.44 -13.07 -15.17
C TYR A 173 -11.49 -13.53 -14.05
N LEU A 174 -11.05 -14.80 -14.08
CA LEU A 174 -10.01 -15.30 -13.18
C LEU A 174 -8.70 -14.52 -13.40
N PHE A 175 -8.28 -14.39 -14.66
CA PHE A 175 -7.10 -13.60 -15.02
C PHE A 175 -7.27 -12.13 -14.67
N TYR A 176 -8.43 -11.54 -14.96
CA TYR A 176 -8.73 -10.16 -14.58
C TYR A 176 -8.60 -9.93 -13.06
N GLY A 177 -9.07 -10.88 -12.25
CA GLY A 177 -8.87 -10.85 -10.81
C GLY A 177 -7.39 -10.84 -10.43
N LEU A 178 -6.64 -11.84 -10.89
CA LEU A 178 -5.19 -11.92 -10.62
C LEU A 178 -4.43 -10.64 -11.00
N VAL A 179 -4.84 -10.01 -12.08
CA VAL A 179 -4.30 -8.73 -12.54
C VAL A 179 -4.65 -7.60 -11.56
N CYS A 180 -5.90 -7.50 -11.11
CA CYS A 180 -6.29 -6.52 -10.08
C CYS A 180 -5.50 -6.68 -8.77
N PHE A 181 -5.13 -7.91 -8.42
CA PHE A 181 -4.36 -8.20 -7.22
C PHE A 181 -2.97 -7.51 -7.22
N CYS A 182 -2.42 -7.16 -8.39
CA CYS A 182 -1.10 -6.55 -8.45
C CYS A 182 -0.98 -5.19 -7.76
N PHE A 183 -2.05 -4.40 -7.79
CA PHE A 183 -2.09 -3.10 -7.13
C PHE A 183 -2.10 -3.26 -5.60
N GLU A 184 -2.77 -4.30 -5.11
CA GLU A 184 -2.91 -4.56 -3.68
C GLU A 184 -1.60 -5.02 -3.06
N ILE A 185 -0.78 -5.78 -3.80
CA ILE A 185 0.52 -6.20 -3.29
C ILE A 185 1.42 -5.01 -2.99
N ASN A 186 1.42 -3.96 -3.80
CA ASN A 186 2.24 -2.78 -3.54
C ASN A 186 1.79 -2.03 -2.26
N VAL A 187 0.47 -2.00 -1.98
CA VAL A 187 -0.07 -1.45 -0.73
C VAL A 187 0.26 -2.35 0.46
N ILE A 188 0.15 -3.67 0.31
CA ILE A 188 0.54 -4.62 1.36
C ILE A 188 2.02 -4.48 1.68
N CYS A 189 2.89 -4.33 0.67
CA CYS A 189 4.30 -4.03 0.86
C CYS A 189 4.49 -2.76 1.68
N SER A 190 3.80 -1.67 1.33
CA SER A 190 3.91 -0.40 2.04
C SER A 190 3.51 -0.54 3.52
N ILE A 191 2.40 -1.23 3.80
CA ILE A 191 1.93 -1.54 5.18
C ILE A 191 3.01 -2.27 5.98
N GLN A 192 3.66 -3.28 5.40
CA GLN A 192 4.65 -4.07 6.13
C GLN A 192 5.94 -3.28 6.35
N PHE A 193 6.35 -2.44 5.40
CA PHE A 193 7.50 -1.57 5.56
C PHE A 193 7.30 -0.50 6.65
N ILE A 194 6.16 0.18 6.67
CA ILE A 194 5.89 1.17 7.72
C ILE A 194 5.81 0.49 9.09
N LYS A 195 5.20 -0.69 9.18
CA LYS A 195 5.15 -1.49 10.42
C LYS A 195 6.55 -1.91 10.92
N LEU A 196 7.45 -2.26 9.99
CA LEU A 196 8.85 -2.53 10.33
C LEU A 196 9.54 -1.28 10.86
N LEU A 197 9.35 -0.12 10.22
CA LEU A 197 9.89 1.16 10.69
C LEU A 197 9.36 1.52 12.08
N THR A 198 8.06 1.37 12.36
CA THR A 198 7.48 1.56 13.70
C THR A 198 8.21 0.72 14.74
N MET A 199 8.41 -0.58 14.45
CA MET A 199 9.14 -1.48 15.34
C MET A 199 10.58 -1.02 15.60
N LYS A 200 11.24 -0.40 14.61
CA LYS A 200 12.59 0.15 14.76
C LYS A 200 12.60 1.42 15.60
N VAL A 201 11.63 2.31 15.42
CA VAL A 201 11.45 3.49 16.27
C VAL A 201 11.23 3.09 17.73
N ASP A 202 10.36 2.12 18.00
CA ASP A 202 10.12 1.62 19.35
C ASP A 202 11.39 1.03 19.98
N LEU A 203 12.15 0.25 19.20
CA LEU A 203 13.42 -0.32 19.66
C LEU A 203 14.46 0.74 19.96
N TRP A 204 14.52 1.78 19.13
CA TRP A 204 15.37 2.94 19.36
C TRP A 204 14.98 3.63 20.66
N ASN A 205 13.69 3.93 20.85
CA ASN A 205 13.19 4.64 22.03
C ASN A 205 13.49 3.88 23.32
N ASN A 206 13.24 2.56 23.31
CA ASN A 206 13.56 1.68 24.44
C ASN A 206 15.06 1.64 24.78
N ARG A 207 15.95 1.78 23.79
CA ARG A 207 17.40 1.84 24.04
C ARG A 207 17.81 3.19 24.60
N ALA A 208 17.26 4.28 24.05
CA ALA A 208 17.51 5.63 24.55
C ALA A 208 17.10 5.79 26.02
N GLN A 209 15.93 5.26 26.40
CA GLN A 209 15.47 5.28 27.79
C GLN A 209 16.39 4.45 28.73
N ARG A 210 16.80 3.24 28.33
CA ARG A 210 17.70 2.42 29.15
C ARG A 210 19.08 3.04 29.37
N GLN A 211 19.55 3.86 28.45
CA GLN A 211 20.81 4.59 28.65
C GLN A 211 20.70 5.69 29.71
N GLN A 212 19.49 6.17 29.99
CA GLN A 212 19.26 7.10 31.11
C GLN A 212 19.43 6.40 32.46
N ASP A 213 19.06 5.12 32.54
CA ASP A 213 19.09 4.34 33.80
C ASP A 213 20.49 3.85 34.17
N MET A 214 21.44 3.81 33.22
CA MET A 214 22.82 3.38 33.47
C MET A 214 23.72 4.59 33.75
N GLU A 215 24.48 4.54 34.85
CA GLU A 215 25.37 5.64 35.29
C GLU A 215 26.35 6.11 34.20
N CYS A 216 26.57 7.43 34.16
CA CYS A 216 26.95 8.22 32.99
C CYS A 216 28.39 8.06 32.46
N GLU A 217 29.28 7.32 33.12
CA GLU A 217 30.73 7.59 32.96
C GLU A 217 31.42 6.99 31.71
N SER A 218 30.77 6.17 30.88
CA SER A 218 31.52 5.43 29.84
C SER A 218 30.94 5.37 28.40
N ASN A 219 29.77 5.96 28.08
CA ASN A 219 29.04 5.54 26.87
C ASN A 219 28.82 6.59 25.74
N ALA A 220 29.75 7.53 25.57
CA ALA A 220 29.72 8.50 24.46
C ALA A 220 29.64 7.83 23.06
N GLY A 221 30.31 6.68 22.89
CA GLY A 221 30.29 5.91 21.64
C GLY A 221 28.90 5.37 21.29
N GLU A 222 28.17 4.83 22.26
CA GLU A 222 26.82 4.32 22.02
C GLU A 222 25.82 5.44 21.70
N CYS A 223 25.95 6.60 22.35
CA CYS A 223 25.12 7.77 22.02
C CYS A 223 25.28 8.14 20.53
N LYS A 224 26.51 8.19 20.02
CA LYS A 224 26.75 8.46 18.59
C LYS A 224 26.03 7.47 17.67
N ILE A 225 26.09 6.18 17.99
CA ILE A 225 25.41 5.10 17.24
C ILE A 225 23.89 5.28 17.25
N LEU A 226 23.31 5.73 18.37
CA LEU A 226 21.87 6.00 18.44
C LEU A 226 21.47 7.23 17.60
N VAL A 227 22.27 8.32 17.54
CA VAL A 227 21.94 9.45 16.65
C VAL A 227 21.91 8.97 15.22
N GLU A 228 22.94 8.21 14.83
CA GLU A 228 23.07 7.70 13.47
C GLU A 228 21.91 6.77 13.11
N ALA A 229 21.50 5.90 14.03
CA ALA A 229 20.32 5.06 13.84
C ALA A 229 19.05 5.89 13.63
N PHE A 230 18.84 6.93 14.43
CA PHE A 230 17.67 7.80 14.30
C PHE A 230 17.70 8.60 12.98
N ALA A 231 18.85 9.13 12.60
CA ALA A 231 19.05 9.78 11.31
C ALA A 231 18.70 8.85 10.14
N ASN A 232 19.20 7.61 10.20
CA ASN A 232 18.89 6.59 9.21
C ASN A 232 17.39 6.23 9.20
N ILE A 233 16.69 6.22 10.35
CA ILE A 233 15.22 6.01 10.40
C ILE A 233 14.49 7.14 9.68
N VAL A 234 14.80 8.40 10.00
CA VAL A 234 14.13 9.57 9.44
C VAL A 234 14.36 9.64 7.92
N GLU A 235 15.59 9.41 7.47
CA GLU A 235 15.92 9.37 6.04
C GLU A 235 15.25 8.18 5.33
N CYS A 236 15.23 6.99 5.96
CA CYS A 236 14.54 5.82 5.43
C CYS A 236 13.04 6.07 5.26
N TYR A 237 12.42 6.80 6.20
CA TYR A 237 11.02 7.20 6.09
C TYR A 237 10.80 8.24 4.98
N GLY A 238 11.74 9.17 4.76
CA GLY A 238 11.73 10.06 3.60
C GLY A 238 11.72 9.30 2.27
N LEU A 239 12.60 8.29 2.13
CA LEU A 239 12.63 7.40 0.97
C LEU A 239 11.33 6.59 0.82
N TYR A 240 10.79 6.07 1.92
CA TYR A 240 9.51 5.37 1.94
C TYR A 240 8.37 6.25 1.39
N LYS A 241 8.25 7.51 1.86
CA LYS A 241 7.23 8.45 1.37
C LYS A 241 7.34 8.63 -0.14
N ALA A 242 8.56 8.87 -0.62
CA ALA A 242 8.82 9.12 -2.03
C ALA A 242 8.52 7.90 -2.93
N THR A 243 8.73 6.68 -2.43
CA THR A 243 8.44 5.43 -3.15
C THR A 243 6.94 5.09 -3.17
N PHE A 244 6.25 5.22 -2.04
CA PHE A 244 4.88 4.67 -1.90
C PHE A 244 3.76 5.70 -2.04
N GLN A 245 4.04 7.01 -2.09
CA GLN A 245 2.99 8.04 -2.15
C GLN A 245 2.01 7.87 -3.32
N TYR A 246 2.49 7.54 -4.52
CA TYR A 246 1.63 7.41 -5.69
C TYR A 246 0.76 6.15 -5.63
N THR A 247 1.33 5.04 -5.14
CA THR A 247 0.57 3.80 -4.93
C THR A 247 -0.51 3.98 -3.86
N ILE A 248 -0.19 4.68 -2.78
CA ILE A 248 -1.16 4.98 -1.71
C ILE A 248 -2.26 5.91 -2.24
N LEU A 249 -1.90 6.96 -2.99
CA LEU A 249 -2.88 7.85 -3.63
C LEU A 249 -3.83 7.05 -4.53
N TYR A 250 -3.27 6.22 -5.41
CA TYR A 250 -4.04 5.39 -6.32
C TYR A 250 -5.01 4.47 -5.57
N HIS A 251 -4.54 3.82 -4.51
CA HIS A 251 -5.37 2.94 -3.70
C HIS A 251 -6.53 3.70 -3.04
N THR A 252 -6.25 4.81 -2.37
CA THR A 252 -7.26 5.60 -1.65
C THR A 252 -8.27 6.24 -2.60
N ALA A 253 -7.81 6.88 -3.67
CA ALA A 253 -8.68 7.50 -4.67
C ALA A 253 -9.49 6.44 -5.43
N GLY A 254 -8.84 5.36 -5.86
CA GLY A 254 -9.52 4.24 -6.54
C GLY A 254 -10.53 3.52 -5.65
N PHE A 255 -10.27 3.41 -4.35
CA PHE A 255 -11.24 2.91 -3.37
C PHE A 255 -12.47 3.82 -3.31
N PHE A 256 -12.29 5.13 -3.18
CA PHE A 256 -13.39 6.09 -3.18
C PHE A 256 -14.22 6.04 -4.46
N CYS A 257 -13.59 6.08 -5.63
CA CYS A 257 -14.29 5.99 -6.91
C CYS A 257 -15.06 4.68 -7.03
N ARG A 258 -14.45 3.53 -6.72
CA ARG A 258 -15.15 2.24 -6.78
C ARG A 258 -16.32 2.15 -5.82
N PHE A 259 -16.22 2.74 -4.62
CA PHE A 259 -17.35 2.82 -3.68
C PHE A 259 -18.53 3.56 -4.31
N VAL A 260 -18.30 4.77 -4.84
CA VAL A 260 -19.35 5.59 -5.44
C VAL A 260 -19.98 4.88 -6.64
N MET A 261 -19.15 4.33 -7.54
CA MET A 261 -19.63 3.60 -8.71
C MET A 261 -20.47 2.39 -8.32
N LYS A 262 -20.07 1.66 -7.28
CA LYS A 262 -20.82 0.51 -6.78
C LYS A 262 -22.14 0.93 -6.16
N LEU A 263 -22.16 2.06 -5.44
CA LEU A 263 -23.38 2.58 -4.85
C LEU A 263 -24.40 2.97 -5.92
N ILE A 264 -23.93 3.61 -7.00
CA ILE A 264 -24.76 3.92 -8.17
C ILE A 264 -25.28 2.64 -8.82
N GLU A 265 -24.44 1.63 -9.03
CA GLU A 265 -24.85 0.36 -9.63
C GLU A 265 -25.94 -0.35 -8.79
N THR A 266 -25.70 -0.50 -7.48
CA THR A 266 -26.66 -1.13 -6.56
C THR A 266 -27.98 -0.35 -6.52
N SER A 267 -27.93 0.98 -6.52
CA SER A 267 -29.13 1.81 -6.53
C SER A 267 -30.06 1.54 -7.72
N GLN A 268 -29.47 1.26 -8.88
CA GLN A 268 -30.21 0.98 -10.11
C GLN A 268 -30.72 -0.45 -10.17
N GLN A 269 -29.93 -1.39 -9.65
CA GLN A 269 -30.36 -2.77 -9.50
C GLN A 269 -31.59 -2.90 -8.60
N ILE A 270 -31.64 -2.13 -7.50
CA ILE A 270 -32.83 -2.06 -6.64
C ILE A 270 -34.06 -1.62 -7.44
N LYS A 271 -33.91 -0.58 -8.29
CA LYS A 271 -35.01 -0.09 -9.14
C LYS A 271 -35.51 -1.15 -10.13
N LEU A 272 -34.61 -1.92 -10.75
CA LEU A 272 -34.98 -2.97 -11.70
C LEU A 272 -35.63 -4.19 -11.01
N ASN A 273 -35.15 -4.58 -9.84
CA ASN A 273 -35.66 -5.76 -9.11
C ASN A 273 -37.11 -5.59 -8.63
N PHE A 274 -37.58 -4.37 -8.38
CA PHE A 274 -39.00 -4.12 -8.09
C PHE A 274 -39.93 -4.47 -9.26
N SER A 275 -39.40 -4.62 -10.49
CA SER A 275 -40.21 -4.88 -11.68
C SER A 275 -40.31 -6.35 -12.11
N VAL A 276 -39.39 -7.24 -11.72
CA VAL A 276 -39.35 -8.63 -12.23
C VAL A 276 -38.89 -9.64 -11.15
N ASN A 277 -39.79 -10.51 -10.68
CA ASN A 277 -39.54 -11.47 -9.59
C ASN A 277 -38.55 -12.62 -9.92
N ALA A 278 -38.31 -12.94 -11.19
CA ALA A 278 -37.55 -14.14 -11.58
C ALA A 278 -36.01 -13.96 -11.59
N VAL A 279 -35.50 -12.73 -11.60
CA VAL A 279 -34.04 -12.47 -11.72
C VAL A 279 -33.32 -12.41 -10.36
N ALA A 280 -34.01 -12.73 -9.26
CA ALA A 280 -33.55 -12.42 -7.91
C ALA A 280 -32.35 -13.25 -7.38
N VAL A 281 -32.08 -14.45 -7.91
CA VAL A 281 -31.05 -15.35 -7.34
C VAL A 281 -29.64 -15.02 -7.85
N GLU A 282 -29.44 -14.87 -9.16
CA GLU A 282 -28.13 -14.54 -9.74
C GLU A 282 -27.61 -13.18 -9.25
N TYR A 283 -28.52 -12.21 -9.09
CA TYR A 283 -28.16 -10.90 -8.54
C TYR A 283 -27.68 -10.97 -7.10
N LYS A 284 -28.30 -11.78 -6.24
CA LYS A 284 -27.86 -11.91 -4.84
C LYS A 284 -26.42 -12.40 -4.74
N VAL A 285 -26.01 -13.33 -5.60
CA VAL A 285 -24.64 -13.86 -5.59
C VAL A 285 -23.64 -12.80 -6.09
N SER A 286 -23.98 -12.06 -7.15
CA SER A 286 -23.15 -10.96 -7.66
C SER A 286 -22.97 -9.85 -6.62
N THR A 287 -24.04 -9.45 -5.92
CA THR A 287 -23.98 -8.43 -4.86
C THR A 287 -23.05 -8.86 -3.72
N ILE A 288 -23.17 -10.10 -3.21
CA ILE A 288 -22.28 -10.62 -2.16
C ILE A 288 -20.80 -10.58 -2.58
N TYR A 289 -20.51 -10.95 -3.83
CA TYR A 289 -19.15 -10.92 -4.35
C TYR A 289 -18.57 -9.50 -4.37
N LEU A 290 -19.37 -8.53 -4.82
CA LEU A 290 -18.97 -7.13 -4.91
C LEU A 290 -18.80 -6.48 -3.52
N ASP A 291 -19.69 -6.79 -2.58
CA ASP A 291 -19.57 -6.34 -1.19
C ASP A 291 -18.30 -6.88 -0.53
N THR A 292 -17.95 -8.14 -0.82
CA THR A 292 -16.70 -8.75 -0.34
C THR A 292 -15.47 -7.99 -0.88
N TRP A 293 -15.51 -7.56 -2.14
CA TRP A 293 -14.42 -6.78 -2.74
C TRP A 293 -14.26 -5.40 -2.10
N LEU A 294 -15.39 -4.74 -1.82
CA LEU A 294 -15.40 -3.44 -1.15
C LEU A 294 -14.88 -3.56 0.29
N LEU A 295 -15.36 -4.55 1.04
CA LEU A 295 -14.91 -4.83 2.41
C LEU A 295 -13.39 -5.04 2.47
N LYS A 296 -12.82 -5.78 1.51
CA LYS A 296 -11.36 -5.94 1.40
C LYS A 296 -10.63 -4.60 1.26
N SER A 297 -11.15 -3.70 0.43
CA SER A 297 -10.55 -2.37 0.22
C SER A 297 -10.63 -1.50 1.48
N VAL A 298 -11.73 -1.60 2.23
CA VAL A 298 -11.89 -0.98 3.55
C VAL A 298 -10.84 -1.51 4.53
N ILE A 299 -10.67 -2.84 4.62
CA ILE A 299 -9.70 -3.48 5.52
C ILE A 299 -8.27 -3.00 5.19
N LEU A 300 -7.88 -2.99 3.91
CA LEU A 300 -6.55 -2.54 3.50
C LEU A 300 -6.32 -1.06 3.84
N THR A 301 -7.30 -0.20 3.57
CA THR A 301 -7.24 1.23 3.92
C THR A 301 -7.14 1.44 5.43
N PHE A 302 -7.95 0.71 6.21
CA PHE A 302 -7.90 0.74 7.68
C PHE A 302 -6.53 0.29 8.20
N MET A 303 -6.01 -0.83 7.69
CA MET A 303 -4.68 -1.34 8.08
C MET A 303 -3.60 -0.33 7.75
N LEU A 304 -3.64 0.28 6.56
CA LEU A 304 -2.68 1.30 6.16
C LEU A 304 -2.70 2.50 7.10
N SER A 305 -3.86 3.12 7.31
CA SER A 305 -4.01 4.27 8.20
C SER A 305 -3.64 3.95 9.65
N SER A 306 -4.01 2.77 10.15
CA SER A 306 -3.67 2.32 11.51
C SER A 306 -2.15 2.15 11.71
N ASN A 307 -1.43 1.61 10.71
CA ASN A 307 0.02 1.45 10.84
C ASN A 307 0.77 2.79 10.72
N PHE A 308 0.28 3.74 9.92
CA PHE A 308 0.80 5.10 9.93
C PHE A 308 0.58 5.80 11.27
N GLU A 309 -0.62 5.70 11.84
CA GLU A 309 -0.91 6.28 13.16
C GLU A 309 0.04 5.74 14.23
N LYS A 310 0.24 4.41 14.25
CA LYS A 310 1.20 3.78 15.17
C LYS A 310 2.63 4.27 14.96
N PHE A 311 3.04 4.45 13.70
CA PHE A 311 4.35 5.03 13.40
C PHE A 311 4.49 6.46 13.92
N TYR A 312 3.46 7.30 13.76
CA TYR A 312 3.49 8.69 14.25
C TYR A 312 3.50 8.77 15.76
N VAL A 313 2.70 7.94 16.44
CA VAL A 313 2.74 7.81 17.90
C VAL A 313 4.12 7.39 18.38
N ALA A 314 4.75 6.40 17.72
CA ALA A 314 6.11 5.97 18.06
C ALA A 314 7.14 7.11 17.87
N MET A 315 7.04 7.86 16.78
CA MET A 315 7.89 9.03 16.52
C MET A 315 7.67 10.15 17.56
N LYS A 316 6.43 10.41 17.97
CA LYS A 316 6.10 11.36 19.04
C LYS A 316 6.63 10.91 20.39
N ASN A 317 6.60 9.60 20.69
CA ASN A 317 7.19 9.04 21.91
C ASN A 317 8.70 9.24 21.97
N VAL A 318 9.39 9.16 20.82
CA VAL A 318 10.81 9.53 20.72
C VAL A 318 11.01 11.00 21.07
N GLN A 319 10.21 11.90 20.50
CA GLN A 319 10.29 13.34 20.80
C GLN A 319 10.06 13.62 22.30
N ASN A 320 9.04 13.00 22.90
CA ASN A 320 8.71 13.16 24.31
C ASN A 320 9.84 12.63 25.20
N SER A 321 10.35 11.43 24.92
CA SER A 321 11.45 10.83 25.69
C SER A 321 12.71 11.68 25.59
N CYS A 322 13.09 12.16 24.40
CA CYS A 322 14.25 13.03 24.23
C CYS A 322 14.08 14.38 24.95
N THR A 323 12.87 14.94 24.96
CA THR A 323 12.57 16.21 25.67
C THR A 323 12.67 16.02 27.18
N TYR A 324 12.18 14.89 27.69
CA TYR A 324 12.29 14.53 29.10
C TYR A 324 13.76 14.36 29.51
N ILE A 325 14.52 13.56 28.76
CA ILE A 325 15.93 13.27 29.08
C ILE A 325 16.81 14.54 28.94
N ALA A 326 16.50 15.42 27.97
CA ALA A 326 17.21 16.68 27.82
C ALA A 326 17.01 17.64 29.02
N LYS A 327 15.95 17.45 29.82
CA LYS A 327 15.64 18.24 31.02
C LYS A 327 16.11 17.60 32.33
N SER A 328 16.46 16.31 32.34
CA SER A 328 16.97 15.63 33.53
C SER A 328 18.43 15.99 33.85
N ASN A 329 18.91 15.54 35.01
CA ASN A 329 20.29 15.70 35.49
C ASN A 329 21.29 14.81 34.72
N CYS A 330 21.28 14.90 33.39
CA CYS A 330 22.21 14.22 32.50
C CYS A 330 23.47 15.06 32.26
N THR A 331 24.54 14.41 31.79
CA THR A 331 25.76 15.10 31.36
C THR A 331 25.46 16.04 30.18
N ASP A 332 26.27 17.10 30.01
CA ASP A 332 26.07 18.06 28.93
C ASP A 332 26.21 17.42 27.53
N GLU A 333 27.04 16.39 27.41
CA GLU A 333 27.18 15.60 26.18
C GLU A 333 25.88 14.86 25.83
N GLN A 334 25.26 14.20 26.82
CA GLN A 334 23.95 13.54 26.64
C GLN A 334 22.86 14.56 26.30
N LYS A 335 22.82 15.71 26.99
CA LYS A 335 21.87 16.79 26.65
C LYS A 335 22.06 17.27 25.21
N ARG A 336 23.31 17.44 24.75
CA ARG A 336 23.62 17.80 23.36
C ARG A 336 23.16 16.73 22.39
N PHE A 337 23.34 15.45 22.71
CA PHE A 337 22.84 14.31 21.94
C PHE A 337 21.32 14.39 21.73
N TYR A 338 20.53 14.48 22.81
CA TYR A 338 19.07 14.52 22.71
C TYR A 338 18.57 15.77 22.01
N LYS A 339 19.24 16.92 22.20
CA LYS A 339 18.94 18.15 21.44
C LYS A 339 19.16 17.95 19.94
N ASN A 340 20.21 17.23 19.52
CA ASN A 340 20.44 16.93 18.11
C ASN A 340 19.36 16.00 17.53
N VAL A 341 18.94 14.98 18.28
CA VAL A 341 17.81 14.12 17.89
C VAL A 341 16.52 14.94 17.71
N LEU A 342 16.22 15.84 18.65
CA LEU A 342 15.05 16.73 18.55
C LEU A 342 15.12 17.68 17.34
N ARG A 343 16.30 18.22 17.03
CA ARG A 343 16.52 19.04 15.83
C ARG A 343 16.27 18.21 14.57
N LEU A 344 16.81 17.00 14.52
CA LEU A 344 16.65 16.10 13.37
C LEU A 344 15.19 15.66 13.19
N TYR A 345 14.48 15.39 14.29
CA TYR A 345 13.05 15.15 14.26
C TYR A 345 12.31 16.34 13.65
N LYS A 346 12.54 17.56 14.16
CA LYS A 346 11.85 18.78 13.69
C LYS A 346 12.07 19.06 12.21
N VAL A 347 13.28 18.80 11.69
CA VAL A 347 13.65 19.10 10.30
C VAL A 347 13.29 17.96 9.35
N GLY A 348 13.56 16.72 9.75
CA GLY A 348 13.46 15.56 8.86
C GLY A 348 12.14 14.79 8.95
N PHE A 349 11.40 14.90 10.06
CA PHE A 349 10.12 14.22 10.22
C PHE A 349 8.95 15.15 9.90
N SER A 350 8.10 14.69 9.00
CA SER A 350 6.79 15.25 8.72
C SER A 350 5.85 14.10 8.40
N GLU A 351 4.61 14.18 8.90
CA GLU A 351 3.56 13.22 8.54
C GLU A 351 3.43 13.12 7.02
N MET A 352 3.11 11.92 6.54
CA MET A 352 2.99 11.70 5.10
C MET A 352 1.75 12.43 4.57
N SER A 353 1.99 13.53 3.86
CA SER A 353 1.00 14.14 2.97
C SER A 353 1.10 13.47 1.61
N VAL A 354 0.03 12.80 1.19
CA VAL A 354 -0.03 12.08 -0.08
C VAL A 354 -0.26 13.09 -1.19
N CYS A 355 0.81 13.37 -1.95
CA CYS A 355 0.82 14.33 -3.05
C CYS A 355 0.25 15.72 -2.68
N GLY A 356 0.36 16.14 -1.41
CA GLY A 356 -0.18 17.41 -0.93
C GLY A 356 -1.69 17.43 -0.68
N MET A 357 -2.42 16.35 -0.99
CA MET A 357 -3.88 16.33 -0.95
C MET A 357 -4.44 16.01 0.45
N PHE A 358 -3.89 15.00 1.12
CA PHE A 358 -4.34 14.56 2.45
C PHE A 358 -3.23 13.91 3.25
N HIS A 359 -3.35 13.95 4.58
CA HIS A 359 -2.44 13.27 5.50
C HIS A 359 -2.87 11.82 5.72
N MET A 360 -1.91 10.90 5.68
CA MET A 360 -2.14 9.48 6.00
C MET A 360 -2.16 9.27 7.50
N ASN A 361 -3.32 9.44 8.13
CA ASN A 361 -3.56 9.17 9.54
C ASN A 361 -4.96 8.57 9.72
N PHE A 362 -5.36 8.28 10.96
CA PHE A 362 -6.69 7.72 11.22
C PHE A 362 -7.83 8.68 10.82
N ALA A 363 -7.60 9.99 10.79
CA ALA A 363 -8.58 10.99 10.36
C ALA A 363 -8.96 10.84 8.87
N LEU A 364 -8.10 10.29 8.01
CA LEU A 364 -8.44 9.99 6.62
C LEU A 364 -9.62 9.02 6.53
N LEU A 365 -9.65 7.99 7.38
CA LEU A 365 -10.73 7.00 7.36
C LEU A 365 -12.06 7.62 7.77
N TRP A 366 -12.06 8.48 8.79
CA TRP A 366 -13.26 9.21 9.21
C TRP A 366 -13.77 10.15 8.13
N LYS A 367 -12.87 10.86 7.44
CA LYS A 367 -13.23 11.72 6.30
C LYS A 367 -13.84 10.92 5.15
N LEU A 368 -13.23 9.77 4.81
CA LEU A 368 -13.79 8.86 3.80
C LEU A 368 -15.17 8.33 4.20
N GLN A 369 -15.36 7.96 5.47
CA GLN A 369 -16.65 7.51 5.98
C GLN A 369 -17.72 8.61 5.91
N SER A 370 -17.37 9.87 6.24
CA SER A 370 -18.29 11.01 6.10
C SER A 370 -18.71 11.16 4.64
N LEU A 371 -17.74 11.19 3.71
CA LEU A 371 -18.02 11.28 2.28
C LEU A 371 -18.88 10.12 1.80
N PHE A 372 -18.61 8.88 2.24
CA PHE A 372 -19.42 7.74 1.88
C PHE A 372 -20.86 7.88 2.35
N SER A 373 -21.08 8.31 3.59
CA SER A 373 -22.43 8.57 4.09
C SER A 373 -23.14 9.67 3.30
N GLU A 374 -22.48 10.78 3.02
CA GLU A 374 -23.02 11.90 2.25
C GLU A 374 -23.43 11.45 0.83
N TYR A 375 -22.54 10.78 0.10
CA TYR A 375 -22.84 10.26 -1.24
C TYR A 375 -23.93 9.19 -1.22
N THR A 376 -23.96 8.35 -0.17
CA THR A 376 -25.04 7.36 0.02
C THR A 376 -26.39 8.07 0.15
N ILE A 377 -26.49 9.10 1.00
CA ILE A 377 -27.72 9.87 1.20
C ILE A 377 -28.14 10.57 -0.10
N VAL A 378 -27.22 11.25 -0.78
CA VAL A 378 -27.53 11.95 -2.04
C VAL A 378 -28.07 10.98 -3.10
N ILE A 379 -27.42 9.81 -3.27
CA ILE A 379 -27.87 8.83 -4.25
C ILE A 379 -29.21 8.21 -3.84
N LEU A 380 -29.44 7.94 -2.54
CA LEU A 380 -30.74 7.48 -2.04
C LEU A 380 -31.85 8.51 -2.27
N LEU A 381 -31.61 9.80 -2.01
CA LEU A 381 -32.57 10.87 -2.26
C LEU A 381 -32.93 11.01 -3.75
N LEU A 382 -31.97 10.79 -4.65
CA LEU A 382 -32.22 10.79 -6.10
C LEU A 382 -33.07 9.59 -6.57
N LEU A 383 -33.19 8.53 -5.76
CA LEU A 383 -34.02 7.36 -6.07
C LEU A 383 -35.48 7.54 -5.63
N ILE A 384 -35.74 8.18 -4.48
CA ILE A 384 -37.08 8.22 -3.84
C ILE A 384 -38.18 8.80 -4.75
N PRO A 385 -38.03 9.98 -5.39
CA PRO A 385 -39.10 10.58 -6.21
C PRO A 385 -39.50 9.71 -7.41
N LYS A 386 -38.64 8.77 -7.81
CA LYS A 386 -38.91 7.85 -8.91
C LYS A 386 -39.66 6.60 -8.47
N LEU A 387 -39.84 6.35 -7.18
CA LEU A 387 -40.63 5.23 -6.66
C LEU A 387 -42.12 5.61 -6.54
N ASP A 388 -42.42 6.83 -6.11
CA ASP A 388 -43.81 7.31 -5.93
C ASP A 388 -44.60 7.38 -7.25
N LEU A 389 -43.91 7.64 -8.37
CA LEU A 389 -44.53 7.67 -9.70
C LEU A 389 -44.95 6.28 -10.23
N TYR A 390 -44.39 5.19 -9.71
CA TYR A 390 -44.75 3.84 -10.15
C TYR A 390 -45.85 3.19 -9.29
N GLY A 391 -46.08 3.70 -8.07
CA GLY A 391 -47.11 3.16 -7.17
C GLY A 391 -48.54 3.61 -7.47
N THR A 392 -48.73 4.69 -8.25
CA THR A 392 -50.06 5.28 -8.50
C THR A 392 -50.71 4.85 -9.82
N SER A 393 -49.99 4.16 -10.72
CA SER A 393 -50.49 3.81 -12.06
C SER A 393 -51.06 2.38 -12.18
N SER A 394 -51.18 1.61 -11.09
CA SER A 394 -51.71 0.23 -11.11
C SER A 394 -53.05 0.06 -10.40
N VAL A 395 -53.76 1.16 -10.12
CA VAL A 395 -55.14 1.14 -9.60
C VAL A 395 -56.02 1.84 -10.63
N ASN A 396 -56.36 1.14 -11.71
CA ASN A 396 -57.56 1.31 -12.55
C ASN A 396 -57.64 0.20 -13.58
#